data_AF-A0A3C0XMH7-F1
#
_entry.id   AF-A0A3C0XMH7-F1
#
_cell.length_a   1.000
_cell.length_b   1.000
_cell.length_c   1.000
_cell.angle_alpha   90.00
_cell.angle_beta   90.00
_cell.angle_gamma   90.00
#
_symmetry.space_group_name_H-M   'P 1'
#
loop_
_entity.id
_entity.type
_entity.pdbx_description
1 polymer ?
#
loop_
_entity_poly.entity_id
_entity_poly.type
_entity_poly.pdbx_seq_one_letter_code
_entity_poly.pdbx_strand_id
1 'polypeptide(L)' 'MISPPLELRPGATVQYRAADSGEWREGTLVHGSANDEEWLVKNRFGKFWLHVSRLRPANELQEP' A
#
# COMPACT_ATOMS: atom_id res chain seq x y z
N MET A 1 3.97 -20.20 6.13
CA MET A 1 3.10 -19.11 5.65
C MET A 1 4.02 -18.03 5.12
N ILE A 2 4.24 -17.97 3.80
CA ILE A 2 5.11 -16.95 3.20
C ILE A 2 4.16 -15.93 2.61
N SER A 3 3.91 -14.83 3.33
CA SER A 3 3.19 -13.70 2.73
C SER A 3 3.98 -13.27 1.49
N PRO A 4 3.33 -13.08 0.32
CA PRO A 4 4.04 -12.61 -0.85
C PRO A 4 4.75 -11.30 -0.50
N PRO A 5 6.00 -11.10 -0.94
CA PRO A 5 6.72 -9.87 -0.66
C PRO A 5 5.90 -8.69 -1.19
N LEU A 6 5.72 -7.66 -0.36
CA LEU A 6 5.02 -6.45 -0.76
C LEU A 6 5.76 -5.85 -1.95
N GLU A 7 5.15 -5.89 -3.14
CA GLU A 7 5.72 -5.30 -4.35
C GLU A 7 5.60 -3.77 -4.29
N LEU A 8 6.61 -3.13 -3.69
CA LEU A 8 6.75 -1.68 -3.62
C LEU A 8 7.28 -1.13 -4.95
N ARG A 9 6.41 -1.04 -5.96
CA ARG A 9 6.71 -0.47 -7.27
C ARG A 9 5.66 0.57 -7.70
N PRO A 10 6.06 1.64 -8.42
CA PRO A 10 5.08 2.59 -8.95
C PRO A 10 4.09 1.86 -9.88
N GLY A 11 2.81 2.17 -9.72
CA GLY A 11 1.70 1.52 -10.42
C GLY A 11 1.13 0.27 -9.73
N ALA A 12 1.76 -0.27 -8.68
CA ALA A 12 1.19 -1.40 -7.94
C ALA A 12 0.00 -0.99 -7.07
N THR A 13 -1.00 -1.85 -6.99
CA THR A 13 -2.14 -1.69 -6.09
C THR A 13 -1.82 -2.30 -4.73
N VAL A 14 -2.01 -1.52 -3.68
CA VAL A 14 -1.80 -1.89 -2.28
C VAL A 14 -3.02 -1.56 -1.45
N GLN A 15 -3.20 -2.28 -0.36
CA GLN A 15 -4.10 -1.90 0.71
C GLN A 15 -3.33 -1.15 1.79
N TYR A 16 -3.97 -0.16 2.39
CA TYR A 16 -3.41 0.60 3.49
C TYR A 16 -4.44 0.86 4.58
N ARG A 17 -3.99 0.97 5.82
CA ARG A 17 -4.87 1.25 6.95
C ARG A 17 -5.11 2.75 7.09
N ALA A 18 -6.35 3.20 6.94
CA ALA A 18 -6.74 4.59 7.14
C ALA A 18 -6.60 4.98 8.63
N ALA A 19 -5.94 6.11 8.91
CA ALA A 19 -5.70 6.56 10.29
C ALA A 19 -6.98 6.96 11.03
N ASP A 20 -7.96 7.49 10.30
CA ASP A 20 -9.23 7.99 10.85
C ASP A 20 -10.20 6.86 11.22
N SER A 21 -10.43 5.92 10.30
CA SER A 21 -11.41 4.83 10.45
C SER A 21 -10.79 3.52 10.94
N GLY A 22 -9.47 3.36 10.82
CA GLY A 22 -8.78 2.09 11.07
C GLY A 22 -9.05 1.00 10.02
N GLU A 23 -9.84 1.29 8.99
CA GLU A 23 -10.21 0.39 7.90
C GLU A 23 -9.10 0.26 6.86
N TRP A 24 -9.03 -0.91 6.22
CA TRP A 24 -8.17 -1.12 5.06
C TRP A 24 -8.82 -0.51 3.82
N ARG A 25 -8.05 0.29 3.09
CA ARG A 25 -8.46 0.92 1.83
C ARG A 25 -7.46 0.61 0.76
N GLU A 26 -7.94 0.50 -0.47
CA GLU A 26 -7.08 0.29 -1.62
C GLU A 26 -6.54 1.62 -2.16
N GLY A 27 -5.31 1.58 -2.66
CA GLY A 27 -4.67 2.67 -3.34
C GLY A 27 -3.55 2.18 -4.26
N THR A 28 -3.13 3.06 -5.16
CA THR A 28 -2.06 2.77 -6.12
C THR A 28 -0.78 3.48 -5.69
N LEU A 29 0.32 2.74 -5.62
CA LEU A 29 1.64 3.30 -5.40
C LEU A 29 2.01 4.23 -6.57
N VAL A 30 2.39 5.46 -6.28
CA VAL A 30 2.79 6.45 -7.28
C VAL A 30 4.29 6.68 -7.24
N HIS A 31 4.86 6.80 -6.04
CA HIS A 31 6.26 7.14 -5.86
C HIS A 31 6.77 6.66 -4.50
N GLY A 32 7.98 6.11 -4.45
CA GLY A 32 8.68 5.82 -3.20
C GLY A 32 9.37 7.07 -2.67
N SER A 33 9.51 7.18 -1.35
CA SER A 33 10.33 8.20 -0.72
C SER A 33 11.82 7.88 -0.93
N ALA A 34 12.69 8.87 -0.77
CA ALA A 34 14.14 8.71 -0.90
C ALA A 34 14.75 7.74 0.13
N ASN A 35 14.05 7.50 1.25
CA ASN A 35 14.48 6.59 2.31
C ASN A 35 13.82 5.20 2.24
N ASP A 36 13.00 4.92 1.21
CA ASP A 36 12.24 3.68 1.06
C ASP A 36 11.25 3.33 2.21
N GLU A 37 11.17 4.16 3.25
CA GLU A 37 10.27 3.97 4.40
C GLU A 37 8.82 4.36 4.11
N GLU A 38 8.60 5.21 3.11
CA GLU A 38 7.29 5.77 2.79
C GLU A 38 6.99 5.71 1.31
N TRP A 39 5.72 5.57 0.97
CA TRP A 39 5.23 5.61 -0.39
C TRP A 39 4.07 6.57 -0.54
N LEU A 40 4.08 7.32 -1.64
CA LEU A 40 2.97 8.13 -2.09
C LEU A 40 1.92 7.23 -2.72
N VAL A 41 0.78 7.10 -2.06
CA VAL A 41 -0.35 6.27 -2.50
C VAL A 41 -1.47 7.17 -2.99
N LYS A 42 -2.00 6.90 -4.18
CA LYS A 42 -3.16 7.59 -4.75
C LYS A 42 -4.41 6.74 -4.62
N ASN A 43 -5.52 7.35 -4.22
CA ASN A 43 -6.85 6.75 -4.22
C ASN A 43 -7.89 7.76 -4.76
N ARG A 44 -9.18 7.44 -4.61
CA ARG A 44 -10.29 8.34 -5.02
C ARG A 44 -10.37 9.67 -4.23
N PHE A 45 -9.79 9.74 -3.05
CA PHE A 45 -9.81 10.89 -2.14
C PHE A 45 -8.60 11.83 -2.34
N GLY A 46 -7.53 11.36 -2.98
CA GLY A 46 -6.31 12.16 -3.18
C GLY A 46 -5.04 11.32 -3.20
N LYS A 47 -3.93 11.95 -2.82
CA LYS A 47 -2.61 11.33 -2.70
C LYS A 47 -2.11 11.49 -1.26
N PHE A 48 -1.57 10.43 -0.68
CA PHE A 48 -1.16 10.38 0.72
C PHE A 48 0.18 9.68 0.85
N TRP A 49 1.08 10.23 1.66
CA TRP A 49 2.30 9.55 2.07
C TRP A 49 1.98 8.56 3.18
N LEU A 50 2.38 7.30 2.98
CA LEU A 50 2.11 6.22 3.90
C LEU A 50 3.38 5.42 4.14
N HIS A 51 3.67 5.18 5.42
CA HIS A 51 4.76 4.31 5.82
C HIS A 51 4.52 2.87 5.33
N VAL A 52 5.57 2.20 4.85
CA VAL A 52 5.50 0.84 4.29
C VAL A 52 4.90 -0.17 5.26
N SER A 53 5.09 0.00 6.57
CA SER A 53 4.49 -0.87 7.60
C SER A 53 2.95 -0.80 7.67
N ARG A 54 2.34 0.23 7.08
CA ARG A 54 0.88 0.38 6.97
C ARG A 54 0.33 -0.16 5.65
N LEU A 55 1.20 -0.61 4.75
CA LEU A 55 0.86 -1.11 3.43
C LEU A 55 0.83 -2.65 3.45
N ARG A 56 -0.06 -3.19 2.63
CA ARG A 56 -0.21 -4.63 2.37
C ARG A 56 -0.49 -4.85 0.89
N PRO A 57 -0.12 -6.01 0.31
CA PRO A 57 -0.47 -6.32 -1.07
C PRO A 57 -2.00 -6.34 -1.20
N ALA A 58 -2.55 -5.65 -2.21
CA ALA A 58 -4.00 -5.72 -2.48
C ALA A 58 -4.41 -7.08 -3.08
N ASN A 59 -3.45 -7.75 -3.70
CA ASN A 59 -3.61 -9.07 -4.26
C ASN A 59 -3.20 -10.12 -3.21
N GLU A 60 -4.00 -10.27 -2.15
CA GLU A 60 -4.06 -11.54 -1.42
C GLU A 60 -4.76 -12.56 -2.33
N LEU A 61 -4.18 -12.91 -3.49
CA LEU A 61 -4.54 -14.15 -4.17
C LEU A 61 -4.11 -15.29 -3.25
N GLN A 62 -5.00 -15.56 -2.31
CA GLN A 62 -5.50 -16.86 -1.93
C GLN A 62 -5.17 -17.89 -3.01
N GLU A 63 -4.17 -18.72 -2.73
CA GLU A 63 -4.05 -20.02 -3.37
C GLU A 63 -4.24 -21.10 -2.28
N PRO A 64 -4.93 -22.21 -2.62
CA PRO A 64 -5.77 -23.03 -1.74
C PRO A 64 -5.06 -23.90 -0.71
#